data_AF-A0A2V7JPY0-F1
#
_entry.id   AF-A0A2V7JPY0-F1
#
_cell.length_a   1.000
_cell.length_b   1.000
_cell.length_c   1.000
_cell.angle_alpha   90.00
_cell.angle_beta   90.00
_cell.angle_gamma   90.00
#
_symmetry.space_group_name_H-M   'P 1'
#
loop_
_entity.id
_entity.type
_entity.pdbx_description
1 polymer ?
#
loop_
_entity_poly.entity_id
_entity_poly.type
_entity_poly.pdbx_seq_one_letter_code
_entity_poly.pdbx_strand_id
1 'polypeptide(L)'
;MPARSLEVGGQKWEVYPSGYITQYTQDEYALMFSRGAGNNREVRVTRYSPQGTRSREQAFAELSETQLKELFEQSQPSFTSPEAGYAR
;
A
#
# COMPACT_ATOMS: atom_id res chain seq x y z
N MET A 1 -7.71 10.49 -4.62
CA MET A 1 -7.39 10.73 -3.19
C MET A 1 -5.94 11.16 -3.05
N PRO A 2 -5.59 12.08 -2.13
CA PRO A 2 -4.19 12.42 -1.87
C PRO A 2 -3.46 11.24 -1.20
N ALA A 3 -2.21 11.00 -1.59
CA ALA A 3 -1.35 10.05 -0.89
C ALA A 3 -1.08 10.55 0.54
N ARG A 4 -1.08 9.63 1.51
CA ARG A 4 -0.73 9.93 2.91
C ARG A 4 0.76 9.67 3.11
N SER A 5 1.43 10.47 3.94
CA SER A 5 2.81 10.19 4.32
C SER A 5 2.89 9.36 5.60
N LEU A 6 3.75 8.35 5.61
CA LEU A 6 4.05 7.49 6.76
C LEU A 6 5.55 7.50 7.05
N GLU A 7 5.96 7.62 8.30
CA GLU A 7 7.38 7.49 8.70
C GLU A 7 7.63 6.14 9.38
N VAL A 8 8.55 5.36 8.82
CA VAL A 8 8.96 4.04 9.36
C VAL A 8 10.48 3.96 9.33
N GLY A 9 11.09 3.69 10.49
CA GLY A 9 12.55 3.55 10.60
C GLY A 9 13.33 4.80 10.16
N GLY A 10 12.78 6.00 10.36
CA GLY A 10 13.39 7.26 9.92
C GLY A 10 13.29 7.53 8.41
N GLN A 11 12.47 6.76 7.70
CA GLN A 11 12.28 6.90 6.26
C GLN A 11 10.83 7.27 5.96
N LYS A 12 10.64 8.26 5.08
CA LYS A 12 9.32 8.74 4.66
C LYS A 12 8.81 7.92 3.49
N TRP A 13 7.59 7.42 3.65
CA TRP A 13 6.85 6.62 2.69
C TRP A 13 5.58 7.34 2.28
N GLU A 14 5.22 7.24 1.01
CA GLU A 14 3.92 7.62 0.48
C GLU A 14 3.02 6.39 0.44
N VAL A 15 1.81 6.54 0.96
CA VAL A 15 0.82 5.47 1.06
C VAL A 15 -0.41 5.86 0.26
N TYR A 16 -0.86 4.97 -0.60
CA TYR A 16 -2.06 5.18 -1.39
C TYR A 16 -2.76 3.85 -1.71
N PRO A 17 -4.11 3.84 -1.80
CA PRO A 17 -4.83 2.69 -2.29
C PRO A 17 -4.51 2.47 -3.78
N SER A 18 -4.23 1.23 -4.16
CA SER A 18 -4.09 0.83 -5.55
C SER A 18 -5.44 0.96 -6.26
N GLY A 19 -5.44 1.55 -7.45
CA GLY A 19 -6.64 1.65 -8.29
C GLY A 19 -7.07 0.32 -8.93
N TYR A 20 -6.25 -0.74 -8.80
CA TYR A 20 -6.54 -2.04 -9.42
C TYR A 20 -7.50 -2.87 -8.56
N ILE A 21 -8.68 -3.14 -9.13
CA ILE A 21 -9.72 -3.99 -8.54
C ILE A 21 -9.55 -5.39 -9.12
N THR A 22 -9.19 -6.37 -8.29
CA THR A 22 -9.30 -7.78 -8.68
C THR A 22 -10.76 -8.22 -8.56
N GLN A 23 -11.28 -8.83 -9.61
CA GLN A 23 -12.70 -9.16 -9.84
C GLN A 23 -13.34 -10.04 -8.75
N TYR A 24 -12.52 -10.67 -7.93
CA TYR A 24 -12.91 -11.72 -6.99
C TYR A 24 -13.11 -11.26 -5.54
N THR A 25 -12.69 -10.04 -5.19
CA THR A 25 -12.76 -9.56 -3.80
C THR A 25 -13.29 -8.13 -3.79
N GLN A 26 -14.61 -7.97 -3.68
CA GLN A 26 -15.24 -6.64 -3.64
C GLN A 26 -14.81 -5.84 -2.40
N ASP A 27 -14.40 -6.51 -1.32
CA ASP A 27 -14.07 -5.88 -0.04
C ASP A 27 -12.57 -5.60 0.14
N GLU A 28 -11.68 -6.41 -0.45
CA GLU A 28 -10.24 -6.23 -0.32
C GLU A 28 -9.67 -5.27 -1.38
N TYR A 29 -8.73 -4.42 -0.97
CA TYR A 29 -7.94 -3.62 -1.90
C TYR A 29 -6.46 -3.61 -1.52
N ALA A 30 -5.60 -3.35 -2.50
CA ALA A 30 -4.18 -3.23 -2.25
C ALA A 30 -3.83 -1.84 -1.72
N LEU A 31 -2.98 -1.78 -0.70
CA LEU A 31 -2.31 -0.57 -0.23
C LEU A 31 -0.87 -0.60 -0.72
N MET A 32 -0.46 0.49 -1.36
CA MET A 32 0.87 0.67 -1.92
C MET A 32 1.64 1.62 -1.02
N PHE A 33 2.85 1.22 -0.63
CA PHE A 33 3.81 2.06 0.04
C PHE A 33 4.96 2.31 -0.92
N SER A 34 5.25 3.56 -1.26
CA SER A 34 6.39 3.90 -2.10
C SER A 34 7.29 4.91 -1.44
N ARG A 35 8.60 4.80 -1.68
CA ARG A 35 9.58 5.82 -1.31
C ARG A 35 10.59 6.00 -2.42
N GLY A 36 11.26 7.14 -2.41
CA GLY A 36 12.27 7.47 -3.40
C GLY A 36 11.68 7.74 -4.79
N ALA A 37 12.55 7.93 -5.78
CA ALA A 37 12.17 8.23 -7.14
C ALA A 37 13.12 7.55 -8.13
N GLY A 38 12.67 7.37 -9.37
CA GLY A 38 13.47 6.79 -10.46
C GLY A 38 13.99 5.38 -10.11
N ASN A 39 15.29 5.17 -10.29
CA ASN A 39 15.95 3.87 -10.12
C ASN A 39 16.10 3.43 -8.65
N ASN A 40 15.83 4.33 -7.70
CA ASN A 40 15.84 4.06 -6.26
C ASN A 40 14.42 4.00 -5.68
N ARG A 41 13.39 3.91 -6.53
CA ARG A 41 12.00 3.79 -6.09
C ARG A 41 11.79 2.41 -5.49
N GLU A 42 11.53 2.38 -4.18
CA GLU A 42 11.12 1.18 -3.49
C GLU A 42 9.60 1.18 -3.37
N VAL A 43 8.97 0.05 -3.68
CA VAL A 43 7.53 -0.14 -3.56
C VAL A 43 7.29 -1.38 -2.72
N ARG A 44 6.32 -1.29 -1.81
CA ARG A 44 5.81 -2.40 -1.02
C ARG A 44 4.31 -2.44 -1.16
N VAL A 45 3.76 -3.65 -1.12
CA VAL A 45 2.32 -3.86 -1.28
C VAL A 45 1.80 -4.74 -0.17
N THR A 46 0.60 -4.39 0.33
CA THR A 46 -0.17 -5.23 1.23
C THR A 46 -1.63 -5.23 0.80
N ARG A 47 -2.39 -6.23 1.27
CA ARG A 47 -3.83 -6.30 1.09
C ARG A 47 -4.51 -5.84 2.36
N TYR A 48 -5.54 -5.01 2.23
CA TYR A 48 -6.36 -4.56 3.35
C TYR A 48 -7.84 -4.77 3.04
N SER A 49 -8.52 -5.40 4.00
CA SER A 49 -9.96 -5.68 3.96
C SER A 49 -10.62 -4.92 5.10
N PRO A 50 -11.39 -3.86 4.82
CA PRO A 50 -12.02 -3.04 5.83
C PRO A 50 -13.17 -3.78 6.51
N GLN A 51 -13.07 -3.98 7.81
CA GLN A 51 -14.15 -4.58 8.60
C GLN A 51 -15.27 -3.53 8.82
N GLY A 52 -16.24 -3.46 7.90
CA GLY A 52 -17.52 -2.75 8.13
C GLY A 52 -17.74 -1.43 7.36
N THR A 53 -16.76 -0.89 6.64
CA THR A 53 -16.91 0.36 5.86
C THR A 53 -17.18 0.06 4.38
N ARG A 54 -18.34 0.48 3.85
CA ARG A 54 -18.76 0.26 2.44
C ARG A 54 -17.89 0.98 1.39
N SER A 55 -17.11 1.99 1.79
CA SER A 55 -16.29 2.78 0.87
C SER A 55 -14.81 2.69 1.23
N ARG A 56 -14.01 2.06 0.36
CA ARG A 56 -12.54 1.91 0.49
C ARG A 56 -11.82 3.21 0.80
N GLU A 57 -12.28 4.26 0.15
CA GLU A 57 -11.85 5.64 0.31
C GLU A 57 -12.00 6.15 1.75
N GLN A 58 -13.16 5.90 2.37
CA GLN A 58 -13.38 6.22 3.78
C GLN A 58 -12.55 5.31 4.68
N ALA A 59 -12.51 4.02 4.41
CA ALA A 59 -11.71 3.08 5.20
C ALA A 59 -10.22 3.46 5.22
N PHE A 60 -9.66 3.93 4.10
CA PHE A 60 -8.28 4.42 4.02
C PHE A 60 -8.08 5.74 4.79
N ALA A 61 -9.07 6.63 4.75
CA ALA A 61 -9.03 7.88 5.52
C ALA A 61 -9.10 7.62 7.03
N GLU A 62 -9.85 6.60 7.45
CA GLU A 62 -10.02 6.19 8.86
C GLU A 62 -8.82 5.44 9.42
N LEU A 63 -7.90 4.93 8.58
CA LEU A 63 -6.69 4.25 9.07
C LEU A 63 -5.84 5.19 9.93
N SER A 64 -5.54 4.72 11.14
CA SER A 64 -4.58 5.38 12.02
C SER A 64 -3.14 5.15 11.56
N GLU A 65 -2.22 5.99 12.01
CA GLU A 65 -0.79 5.82 11.69
C GLU A 65 -0.26 4.48 12.19
N THR A 66 -0.68 4.02 13.37
CA THR A 66 -0.31 2.72 13.93
C THR A 66 -0.74 1.57 13.02
N GLN A 67 -2.00 1.57 12.56
CA GLN A 67 -2.48 0.55 11.63
C GLN A 67 -1.73 0.58 10.29
N LEU A 68 -1.38 1.78 9.80
CA LEU A 68 -0.54 1.92 8.60
C LEU A 68 0.86 1.33 8.79
N LYS A 69 1.45 1.45 9.99
CA LYS A 69 2.73 0.81 10.34
C LYS A 69 2.59 -0.70 10.38
N GLU A 70 1.56 -1.24 11.03
CA GLU A 70 1.31 -2.69 11.06
C GLU A 70 1.10 -3.27 9.65
N LEU A 71 0.34 -2.56 8.81
CA LEU A 71 0.13 -2.90 7.40
C LEU A 71 1.43 -2.82 6.59
N PHE A 72 2.30 -1.87 6.91
CA PHE A 72 3.63 -1.76 6.32
C PHE A 72 4.54 -2.91 6.73
N GLU A 73 4.51 -3.36 7.99
CA GLU A 73 5.27 -4.52 8.46
C GLU A 73 4.82 -5.82 7.78
N GLN A 74 3.52 -5.94 7.49
CA GLN A 74 2.95 -7.05 6.73
C GLN A 74 3.20 -6.93 5.21
N SER A 75 3.55 -5.73 4.72
CA SER A 75 3.74 -5.48 3.30
C SER A 75 4.97 -6.20 2.77
N GLN A 76 4.82 -6.84 1.61
CA GLN A 76 5.91 -7.50 0.92
C GLN A 76 6.63 -6.50 0.02
N PRO A 77 7.98 -6.51 -0.01
CA PRO A 77 8.72 -5.70 -0.99
C PRO A 77 8.38 -6.18 -2.40
N SER A 78 8.07 -5.26 -3.31
CA SER A 78 7.70 -5.62 -4.69
C SER A 78 8.83 -6.32 -5.46
N PHE A 79 10.08 -6.28 -4.96
CA PHE A 79 11.23 -7.01 -5.53
C PHE A 79 11.14 -8.54 -5.41
N THR A 80 10.35 -9.08 -4.47
CA THR A 80 10.13 -10.54 -4.34
C THR A 80 8.91 -11.05 -5.12
N SER A 81 8.18 -10.17 -5.81
CA SER A 81 7.11 -10.58 -6.72
C SER A 81 7.65 -10.65 -8.16
N PRO A 82 7.52 -11.80 -8.86
CA PRO A 82 8.00 -11.97 -10.24
C PRO A 82 7.36 -11.04 -11.27
N GLU A 83 6.38 -10.22 -10.88
CA GLU A 83 5.74 -9.21 -11.74
C GLU A 83 6.54 -7.90 -11.86
N ALA A 84 7.55 -7.66 -11.02
CA ALA A 84 8.40 -6.45 -11.08
C ALA A 84 9.78 -6.69 -11.75
N GLY A 85 9.95 -7.82 -12.45
CA GLY A 85 11.26 -8.31 -12.86
C GLY A 85 11.33 -8.96 -14.24
N TYR A 86 10.92 -8.25 -15.29
CA TYR A 86 11.65 -8.33 -16.56
C TYR A 86 12.31 -6.97 -16.79
N ALA A 87 13.43 -6.76 -16.09
CA ALA A 87 14.46 -5.88 -16.60
C ALA A 87 15.17 -6.64 -17.73
N ARG A 88 14.86 -6.30 -18.98
CA ARG A 88 15.81 -6.41 -20.08
C ARG A 88 15.96 -5.03 -20.70
#